data_AF-A0A6L5QA23-F1
#
_entry.id   AF-A0A6L5QA23-F1
#
_cell.length_a   1.000
_cell.length_b   1.000
_cell.length_c   1.000
_cell.angle_alpha   90.00
_cell.angle_beta   90.00
_cell.angle_gamma   90.00
#
_symmetry.space_group_name_H-M   'P 1'
#
loop_
_entity.id
_entity.type
_entity.pdbx_description
1 polymer ?
#
loop_
_entity_poly.entity_id
_entity_poly.type
_entity_poly.pdbx_seq_one_letter_code
_entity_poly.pdbx_strand_id
1 'polypeptide(L)'
;MSKVTKRQKLTTTKVDLSWLERFGDKYQAVEVTGTAKVLKQTSILDRRVYQMKDIDWNYVSSNPQAKGLSNLELAKKGRNPFYKDDTQIQLHHTTQREPGSMVELPASKHRKYTKQLHGTIEDGESFRNDPVLTAQYERFRDYYWKQRAQDYQK
;
A
#
# COMPACT_ATOMS: atom_id res chain seq x y z
N MET A 1 15.42 31.98 1.95
CA MET A 1 15.75 30.68 2.57
C MET A 1 14.55 29.76 2.45
N SER A 2 14.60 28.76 1.56
CA SER A 2 13.51 27.80 1.40
C SER A 2 13.38 26.97 2.68
N LYS A 3 12.21 27.06 3.34
CA LYS A 3 11.84 26.15 4.41
C LYS A 3 11.82 24.74 3.81
N VAL A 4 12.88 23.96 4.05
CA VAL A 4 12.84 22.52 3.86
C VAL A 4 11.83 22.00 4.88
N THR A 5 10.57 21.92 4.44
CA THR A 5 9.58 21.11 5.12
C THR A 5 10.12 19.69 5.02
N LYS A 6 10.72 19.17 6.09
CA LYS A 6 11.07 17.76 6.20
C LYS A 6 9.80 16.99 5.83
N ARG A 7 9.74 16.46 4.60
CA ARG A 7 8.65 15.58 4.17
C ARG A 7 8.56 14.50 5.22
N GLN A 8 7.42 14.38 5.89
CA GLN A 8 7.16 13.28 6.80
C GLN A 8 7.24 12.01 5.97
N LYS A 9 8.30 11.24 6.18
CA LYS A 9 8.62 10.02 5.44
C LYS A 9 8.26 8.84 6.32
N LEU A 10 7.50 7.91 5.76
CA LEU A 10 7.44 6.57 6.34
C LEU A 10 8.85 5.96 6.27
N THR A 11 9.21 5.17 7.27
CA THR A 11 10.39 4.32 7.23
C THR A 11 9.94 2.89 6.98
N THR A 12 10.76 2.10 6.32
CA THR A 12 10.46 0.70 6.03
C THR A 12 11.63 -0.16 6.48
N THR A 13 11.35 -1.13 7.33
CA THR A 13 12.33 -2.07 7.86
C THR A 13 11.91 -3.49 7.48
N LYS A 14 12.78 -4.23 6.79
CA LYS A 14 12.51 -5.62 6.43
C LYS A 14 12.43 -6.49 7.69
N VAL A 15 11.43 -7.36 7.72
CA VAL A 15 11.26 -8.36 8.79
C VAL A 15 11.57 -9.73 8.22
N ASP A 16 12.40 -10.49 8.92
CA ASP A 16 12.59 -11.89 8.60
C ASP A 16 11.39 -12.70 9.08
N LEU A 17 10.63 -13.21 8.12
CA LEU A 17 9.52 -14.14 8.33
C LEU A 17 9.75 -15.34 7.41
N SER A 18 10.72 -16.19 7.77
CA SER A 18 11.08 -17.41 7.02
C SER A 18 9.88 -18.31 6.63
N TRP A 19 8.78 -18.26 7.39
CA TRP A 19 7.56 -18.97 7.02
C TRP A 19 6.95 -18.51 5.69
N LEU A 20 7.18 -17.26 5.24
CA LEU A 20 6.69 -16.74 3.95
C LEU A 20 7.31 -17.46 2.75
N GLU A 21 8.54 -17.96 2.90
CA GLU A 21 9.26 -18.67 1.82
C GLU A 21 8.49 -19.94 1.39
N ARG A 22 7.78 -20.56 2.33
CA ARG A 22 6.92 -21.73 2.09
C ARG A 22 5.78 -21.44 1.10
N PHE A 23 5.46 -20.17 0.86
CA PHE A 23 4.41 -19.71 -0.06
C PHE A 23 4.97 -19.26 -1.42
N GLY A 24 6.16 -19.75 -1.79
CA GLY A 24 6.75 -19.56 -3.12
C GLY A 24 7.49 -18.23 -3.27
N ASP A 25 7.97 -17.68 -2.16
CA ASP A 25 8.82 -16.49 -2.10
C ASP A 25 8.30 -15.27 -2.88
N LYS A 26 6.99 -15.08 -2.95
CA LYS A 26 6.36 -13.99 -3.72
C LYS A 26 6.31 -12.66 -2.97
N TYR A 27 6.37 -12.75 -1.64
CA TYR A 27 6.17 -11.63 -0.73
C TYR A 27 7.35 -11.48 0.22
N GLN A 28 7.62 -10.23 0.61
CA GLN A 28 8.44 -9.92 1.78
C GLN A 28 7.60 -9.16 2.80
N ALA A 29 7.91 -9.33 4.08
CA ALA A 29 7.31 -8.53 5.14
C ALA A 29 8.21 -7.35 5.49
N VAL A 30 7.57 -6.20 5.70
CA VAL A 30 8.22 -5.01 6.22
C VAL A 30 7.37 -4.39 7.32
N GLU A 31 8.01 -3.83 8.35
CA GLU A 31 7.37 -2.86 9.22
C GLU A 31 7.47 -1.48 8.58
N VAL A 32 6.32 -0.84 8.40
CA VAL A 32 6.24 0.54 7.94
C VAL A 32 5.90 1.41 9.14
N THR A 33 6.74 2.38 9.47
CA THR A 33 6.52 3.27 10.62
C THR A 33 6.56 4.73 10.21
N GLY A 34 5.78 5.56 10.90
CA GLY A 34 5.81 7.00 10.73
C GLY A 34 4.51 7.67 11.15
N THR A 35 4.52 9.00 11.08
CA THR A 35 3.38 9.84 11.47
C THR A 35 2.97 10.76 10.34
N ALA A 36 1.69 11.12 10.30
CA ALA A 36 1.18 12.09 9.35
C ALA A 36 0.09 12.96 9.98
N LYS A 37 -0.11 14.16 9.43
CA LYS A 37 -1.30 14.95 9.75
C LYS A 37 -2.51 14.39 8.99
N VAL A 38 -3.50 13.92 9.73
CA VAL A 38 -4.81 13.44 9.25
C VAL A 38 -5.86 14.33 9.90
N LEU A 39 -6.70 15.00 9.10
CA LEU A 39 -7.74 15.93 9.58
C LEU A 39 -7.24 16.90 10.67
N LYS A 40 -6.06 17.49 10.44
CA LYS A 40 -5.34 18.44 11.33
C LYS A 40 -4.78 17.84 12.63
N GLN A 41 -5.00 16.55 12.90
CA GLN A 41 -4.41 15.83 14.02
C GLN A 41 -3.21 14.99 13.57
N THR A 42 -2.23 14.80 14.44
CA THR A 42 -1.11 13.88 14.17
C THR A 42 -1.59 12.45 14.44
N SER A 43 -1.51 11.59 13.43
CA SER A 43 -1.81 10.16 13.55
C SER A 43 -0.55 9.32 13.35
N ILE A 44 -0.46 8.22 14.10
CA ILE A 44 0.52 7.15 13.89
C ILE A 44 0.00 6.28 12.74
N LEU A 45 0.85 6.01 11.76
CA LEU A 45 0.51 5.23 10.57
C LEU A 45 1.14 3.84 10.55
N ASP A 46 1.73 3.42 11.67
CA ASP A 46 2.52 2.20 11.78
C ASP A 46 1.69 0.95 11.41
N ARG A 47 2.26 0.09 10.57
CA ARG A 47 1.70 -1.21 10.22
C ARG A 47 2.70 -2.10 9.48
N ARG A 48 2.51 -3.41 9.61
CA ARG A 48 3.19 -4.40 8.76
C ARG A 48 2.57 -4.42 7.36
N VAL A 49 3.40 -4.47 6.33
CA VAL A 49 2.96 -4.67 4.95
C VAL A 49 3.68 -5.87 4.32
N TYR A 50 2.90 -6.76 3.71
CA TYR A 50 3.41 -7.84 2.87
C TYR A 50 3.51 -7.33 1.43
N GLN A 51 4.74 -7.01 1.01
CA GLN A 51 5.03 -6.41 -0.29
C GLN A 51 5.30 -7.49 -1.32
N MET A 52 4.77 -7.32 -2.53
CA MET A 52 5.14 -8.13 -3.68
C MET A 52 6.60 -7.88 -4.04
N LYS A 53 7.33 -8.96 -4.33
CA LYS A 53 8.72 -8.89 -4.79
C LYS A 53 8.83 -8.68 -6.31
N ASP A 54 7.80 -9.06 -7.08
CA ASP A 54 7.80 -9.13 -8.54
C ASP A 54 7.10 -7.93 -9.24
N ILE A 55 7.09 -6.75 -8.60
CA ILE A 55 6.59 -5.54 -9.27
C ILE A 55 7.57 -5.12 -10.36
N ASP A 56 7.11 -5.12 -11.61
CA ASP A 56 7.84 -4.50 -12.72
C ASP A 56 7.70 -2.97 -12.62
N TRP A 57 8.74 -2.30 -12.15
CA TRP A 57 8.76 -0.85 -11.96
C TRP A 57 8.80 -0.03 -13.26
N ASN A 58 9.18 -0.66 -14.37
CA ASN A 58 9.23 -0.04 -15.69
C ASN A 58 7.96 -0.30 -16.51
N TYR A 59 7.07 -1.17 -16.03
CA TYR A 59 5.80 -1.46 -16.70
C TYR A 59 4.98 -0.19 -16.92
N VAL A 60 4.56 0.03 -18.16
CA VAL A 60 3.63 1.08 -18.57
C VAL A 60 2.32 0.41 -18.96
N SER A 61 1.30 0.64 -18.13
CA SER A 61 -0.02 0.07 -18.33
C SER A 61 -0.76 0.69 -19.52
N SER A 62 -1.55 -0.12 -20.22
CA SER A 62 -2.47 0.36 -21.27
C SER A 62 -3.70 1.08 -20.70
N ASN A 63 -3.95 0.92 -19.40
CA ASN A 63 -5.06 1.52 -18.69
C ASN A 63 -4.95 3.06 -18.72
N PRO A 64 -6.00 3.80 -19.16
CA PRO A 64 -6.00 5.26 -19.19
C PRO A 64 -5.67 5.92 -17.85
N GLN A 65 -5.95 5.24 -16.73
CA GLN A 65 -5.60 5.72 -15.39
C GLN A 65 -4.08 5.83 -15.20
N ALA A 66 -3.26 5.02 -15.85
CA ALA A 66 -1.82 5.13 -15.79
C ALA A 66 -1.30 6.44 -16.40
N LYS A 67 -2.06 7.03 -17.34
CA LYS A 67 -1.70 8.27 -18.05
C LYS A 67 -0.32 8.18 -18.74
N GLY A 68 0.00 7.00 -19.26
CA GLY A 68 1.28 6.71 -19.92
C GLY A 68 2.50 6.68 -18.98
N LEU A 69 2.28 6.70 -17.65
CA LEU A 69 3.36 6.65 -16.68
C LEU A 69 3.75 5.20 -16.35
N SER A 70 5.04 4.99 -16.12
CA SER A 70 5.55 3.75 -15.56
C SER A 70 5.10 3.57 -14.10
N ASN A 71 5.17 2.33 -13.62
CA ASN A 71 4.91 2.00 -12.21
C ASN A 71 5.76 2.81 -11.22
N LEU A 72 7.04 3.05 -11.54
CA LEU A 72 7.91 3.87 -10.72
C LEU A 72 7.43 5.33 -10.65
N GLU A 73 7.04 5.91 -11.77
CA GLU A 73 6.53 7.28 -11.82
C GLU A 73 5.18 7.43 -11.12
N LEU A 74 4.31 6.43 -11.23
CA LEU A 74 3.05 6.36 -10.49
C LEU A 74 3.32 6.35 -8.98
N ALA A 75 4.18 5.46 -8.51
CA ALA A 75 4.49 5.33 -7.09
C ALA A 75 5.19 6.57 -6.52
N LYS A 76 6.09 7.23 -7.28
CA LYS A 76 6.66 8.54 -6.90
C LYS A 76 5.59 9.63 -6.71
N LYS A 77 4.44 9.50 -7.37
CA LYS A 77 3.26 10.36 -7.20
C LYS A 77 2.28 9.86 -6.13
N GLY A 78 2.60 8.78 -5.42
CA GLY A 78 1.73 8.15 -4.42
C GLY A 78 0.59 7.33 -5.01
N ARG A 79 0.64 7.05 -6.31
CA ARG A 79 -0.38 6.29 -7.04
C ARG A 79 0.00 4.81 -7.06
N ASN A 80 -1.01 3.96 -7.09
CA ASN A 80 -0.85 2.53 -7.17
C ASN A 80 -0.19 2.11 -8.49
N PRO A 81 0.87 1.27 -8.44
CA PRO A 81 1.38 0.57 -9.61
C PRO A 81 0.34 -0.37 -10.23
N PHE A 82 0.63 -0.87 -11.42
CA PHE A 82 -0.12 -1.89 -12.15
C PHE A 82 0.64 -3.21 -12.17
N TYR A 83 -0.10 -4.31 -12.11
CA TYR A 83 0.45 -5.65 -12.29
C TYR A 83 0.42 -6.05 -13.78
N LYS A 84 1.08 -7.16 -14.12
CA LYS A 84 1.17 -7.69 -15.51
C LYS A 84 -0.16 -8.02 -16.19
N ASP A 85 -1.25 -8.06 -15.42
CA ASP A 85 -2.62 -8.23 -15.94
C ASP A 85 -3.36 -6.90 -16.15
N ASP A 86 -2.62 -5.79 -16.15
CA ASP A 86 -3.10 -4.43 -16.34
C ASP A 86 -4.08 -3.93 -15.27
N THR A 87 -4.13 -4.61 -14.11
CA THR A 87 -4.88 -4.16 -12.93
C THR A 87 -4.00 -3.50 -11.88
N GLN A 88 -4.55 -2.53 -11.14
CA GLN A 88 -3.79 -1.86 -10.08
C GLN A 88 -3.45 -2.81 -8.94
N ILE A 89 -2.23 -2.69 -8.41
CA ILE A 89 -1.82 -3.31 -7.16
C ILE A 89 -2.41 -2.48 -6.01
N GLN A 90 -3.34 -3.06 -5.28
CA GLN A 90 -4.05 -2.43 -4.17
C GLN A 90 -3.41 -2.81 -2.84
N LEU A 91 -3.58 -1.95 -1.84
CA LEU A 91 -3.29 -2.31 -0.45
C LEU A 91 -4.58 -2.86 0.15
N HIS A 92 -4.55 -4.12 0.56
CA HIS A 92 -5.68 -4.79 1.19
C HIS A 92 -5.34 -5.11 2.65
N HIS A 93 -6.22 -4.76 3.57
CA HIS A 93 -6.08 -5.13 4.98
C HIS A 93 -6.24 -6.63 5.17
N THR A 94 -5.33 -7.28 5.89
CA THR A 94 -5.43 -8.73 6.14
C THR A 94 -6.53 -9.10 7.13
N THR A 95 -6.97 -8.16 7.97
CA THR A 95 -8.02 -8.33 8.99
C THR A 95 -9.16 -7.33 8.84
N GLN A 96 -9.18 -6.57 7.74
CA GLN A 96 -10.20 -5.55 7.43
C GLN A 96 -10.34 -4.39 8.45
N ARG A 97 -9.42 -4.24 9.40
CA ARG A 97 -9.38 -3.16 10.39
C ARG A 97 -8.33 -2.11 10.03
N GLU A 98 -8.65 -0.83 10.20
CA GLU A 98 -7.69 0.28 10.09
C GLU A 98 -7.48 0.94 11.47
N PRO A 99 -6.23 1.16 11.90
CA PRO A 99 -4.99 0.67 11.30
C PRO A 99 -4.83 -0.85 11.45
N GLY A 100 -4.21 -1.48 10.47
CA GLY A 100 -3.97 -2.93 10.48
C GLY A 100 -2.96 -3.37 9.43
N SER A 101 -2.48 -4.61 9.54
CA SER A 101 -1.54 -5.17 8.57
C SER A 101 -2.16 -5.27 7.18
N MET A 102 -1.33 -5.08 6.16
CA MET A 102 -1.77 -5.02 4.76
C MET A 102 -0.97 -5.94 3.86
N VAL A 103 -1.54 -6.26 2.71
CA VAL A 103 -0.90 -6.98 1.62
C VAL A 103 -1.07 -6.24 0.30
N GLU A 104 -0.02 -6.19 -0.50
CA GLU A 104 -0.09 -5.76 -1.89
C GLU A 104 -0.78 -6.84 -2.74
N LEU A 105 -1.89 -6.49 -3.38
CA LEU A 105 -2.73 -7.45 -4.10
C LEU A 105 -3.24 -6.85 -5.41
N PRO A 106 -3.00 -7.48 -6.58
CA PRO A 106 -3.60 -7.05 -7.83
C PRO A 106 -5.13 -7.06 -7.77
N ALA A 107 -5.77 -6.03 -8.32
CA ALA A 107 -7.23 -5.89 -8.24
C ALA A 107 -7.98 -7.07 -8.91
N SER A 108 -7.38 -7.72 -9.91
CA SER A 108 -7.91 -8.96 -10.49
C SER A 108 -8.06 -10.08 -9.44
N LYS A 109 -7.07 -10.25 -8.56
CA LYS A 109 -7.06 -11.24 -7.48
C LYS A 109 -7.99 -10.83 -6.35
N HIS A 110 -7.99 -9.54 -6.00
CA HIS A 110 -8.93 -8.99 -5.03
C HIS A 110 -10.39 -9.27 -5.43
N ARG A 111 -10.74 -9.08 -6.71
CA ARG A 111 -12.07 -9.41 -7.26
C ARG A 111 -12.33 -10.91 -7.27
N LYS A 112 -11.36 -11.73 -7.71
CA LYS A 112 -11.53 -13.18 -7.77
C LYS A 112 -11.80 -13.80 -6.40
N TYR A 113 -11.16 -13.28 -5.35
CA TYR A 113 -11.24 -13.83 -4.00
C TYR A 113 -12.03 -12.94 -3.03
N THR A 114 -12.92 -12.07 -3.55
CA THR A 114 -13.67 -11.10 -2.73
C THR A 114 -14.41 -11.78 -1.56
N LYS A 115 -15.01 -12.95 -1.76
CA LYS A 115 -15.74 -13.67 -0.68
C LYS A 115 -14.81 -14.09 0.46
N GLN A 116 -13.62 -14.60 0.14
CA GLN A 116 -12.63 -15.02 1.13
C GLN A 116 -11.98 -13.83 1.84
N LEU A 117 -11.81 -12.72 1.11
CA LEU A 117 -11.17 -11.51 1.62
C LEU A 117 -12.12 -10.63 2.46
N HIS A 118 -13.43 -10.73 2.24
CA HIS A 118 -14.42 -9.87 2.90
C HIS A 118 -15.50 -10.58 3.71
N GLY A 119 -15.44 -11.90 3.85
CA GLY A 119 -16.46 -12.67 4.57
C GLY A 119 -16.42 -12.56 6.10
N THR A 120 -15.56 -11.71 6.68
CA THR A 120 -15.28 -11.67 8.13
C THR A 120 -15.73 -10.42 8.86
N ILE A 121 -16.19 -9.38 8.16
CA ILE A 121 -16.79 -8.18 8.77
C ILE A 121 -18.27 -8.11 8.43
N GLU A 122 -19.08 -7.62 9.36
CA GLU A 122 -20.50 -7.38 9.11
C GLU A 122 -20.72 -6.13 8.24
N ASP A 123 -21.87 -6.08 7.58
CA ASP A 123 -22.28 -4.91 6.80
C ASP A 123 -22.37 -3.68 7.71
N GLY A 124 -21.54 -2.66 7.44
CA GLY A 124 -21.49 -1.42 8.22
C GLY A 124 -20.25 -1.25 9.11
N GLU A 125 -19.49 -2.32 9.37
CA GLU A 125 -18.27 -2.25 10.20
C GLU A 125 -17.01 -1.82 9.44
N SER A 126 -17.16 -1.52 8.15
CA SER A 126 -16.06 -1.03 7.31
C SER A 126 -15.46 0.24 7.89
N PHE A 127 -14.13 0.27 8.03
CA PHE A 127 -13.39 1.49 8.42
C PHE A 127 -13.69 2.69 7.51
N ARG A 128 -14.22 2.43 6.30
CA ARG A 128 -14.63 3.47 5.35
C ARG A 128 -15.81 4.31 5.80
N ASN A 129 -16.57 3.83 6.79
CA ASN A 129 -17.68 4.58 7.37
C ASN A 129 -17.19 5.61 8.40
N ASP A 130 -15.94 5.48 8.88
CA ASP A 130 -15.30 6.47 9.74
C ASP A 130 -14.43 7.42 8.87
N PRO A 131 -14.71 8.75 8.88
CA PRO A 131 -13.97 9.70 8.07
C PRO A 131 -12.50 9.87 8.49
N VAL A 132 -12.19 9.69 9.78
CA VAL A 132 -10.82 9.74 10.31
C VAL A 132 -10.04 8.52 9.82
N LEU A 133 -10.59 7.33 9.96
CA LEU A 133 -9.93 6.09 9.52
C LEU A 133 -9.77 6.06 8.00
N THR A 134 -10.78 6.52 7.25
CA THR A 134 -10.69 6.68 5.79
C THR A 134 -9.55 7.62 5.41
N ALA A 135 -9.49 8.80 6.02
CA ALA A 135 -8.44 9.77 5.74
C ALA A 135 -7.04 9.26 6.15
N GLN A 136 -6.97 8.45 7.22
CA GLN A 136 -5.74 7.81 7.67
C GLN A 136 -5.23 6.79 6.66
N TYR A 137 -6.10 5.90 6.18
CA TYR A 137 -5.78 4.92 5.14
C TYR A 137 -5.31 5.59 3.84
N GLU A 138 -6.07 6.58 3.35
CA GLU A 138 -5.72 7.30 2.11
C GLU A 138 -4.38 8.01 2.22
N ARG A 139 -4.08 8.59 3.39
CA ARG A 139 -2.79 9.21 3.69
C ARG A 139 -1.66 8.18 3.73
N PHE A 140 -1.88 7.05 4.40
CA PHE A 140 -0.91 5.97 4.44
C PHE A 140 -0.62 5.45 3.03
N ARG A 141 -1.64 5.15 2.22
CA ARG A 141 -1.46 4.65 0.85
C ARG A 141 -0.61 5.59 0.00
N ASP A 142 -0.89 6.89 0.04
CA ASP A 142 -0.12 7.90 -0.70
C ASP A 142 1.36 7.91 -0.29
N TYR A 143 1.63 7.92 1.02
CA TYR A 143 3.00 7.94 1.54
C TYR A 143 3.72 6.61 1.34
N TYR A 144 3.00 5.51 1.46
CA TYR A 144 3.50 4.16 1.29
C TYR A 144 4.06 3.97 -0.11
N TRP A 145 3.30 4.31 -1.16
CA TRP A 145 3.80 4.15 -2.53
C TRP A 145 5.00 5.05 -2.83
N LYS A 146 5.00 6.28 -2.29
CA LYS A 146 6.16 7.19 -2.40
C LYS A 146 7.39 6.62 -1.71
N GLN A 147 7.22 5.93 -0.58
CA GLN A 147 8.30 5.29 0.14
C GLN A 147 8.76 4.01 -0.57
N ARG A 148 7.84 3.16 -1.02
CA ARG A 148 8.10 1.95 -1.80
C ARG A 148 8.93 2.25 -3.06
N ALA A 149 8.63 3.36 -3.75
CA ALA A 149 9.42 3.85 -4.89
C ALA A 149 10.83 4.27 -4.50
N GLN A 150 11.00 4.96 -3.36
CA GLN A 150 12.32 5.33 -2.85
C GLN A 150 13.14 4.09 -2.48
N ASP A 151 12.52 3.10 -1.83
CA ASP A 151 13.20 1.88 -1.40
C ASP A 151 13.65 1.01 -2.58
N TYR A 152 12.90 1.01 -3.69
CA TYR A 152 13.33 0.35 -4.92
C TYR A 152 14.56 1.03 -5.58
N GLN A 153 14.71 2.33 -5.38
CA GLN A 153 15.81 3.11 -5.98
C GLN A 153 17.07 3.18 -5.12
N LYS A 154 17.06 2.58 -3.92
CA LYS A 154 18.23 2.47 -3.04
C LYS A 154 19.09 1.28 -3.46
#